data_AF-A0AAD7KP90-F1
#
_entry.id   AF-A0AAD7KP90-F1
#
_cell.length_a   1.000
_cell.length_b   1.000
_cell.length_c   1.000
_cell.angle_alpha   90.00
_cell.angle_beta   90.00
_cell.angle_gamma   90.00
#
_symmetry.space_group_name_H-M   'P 1'
#
loop_
_entity.id
_entity.type
_entity.pdbx_description
1 polymer ?
#
loop_
_entity_poly.entity_id
_entity_poly.type
_entity_poly.pdbx_seq_one_letter_code
_entity_poly.pdbx_strand_id
1 'polypeptide(L)'
;MLLKLFLIYQLVVACKIFLFLFLVLLRVILIGGKVLKPQNMFFKELAGDAKKIGVGSVRSLLINASVCCMLLCATSLSLSLFLSFKNQNPVKMPSVDISANGSSQTVCVTGAGGFIASWIVKLLLEKGYTVRGTVRNPDDPKNAHLKELDGAKERLSLFKADLLDFESLKAAIHGCNGVFHTASPVNDNLEELLEGAINGTKNVINASAEAKVKRVVFTSTIGAVHMDPNRKLDVNIIDESCWSDLEYCKNTKNWYCYGKTIAEQAAWNLAKEKGVDFVVVNPVVVLGQMLQPTLNASSIHILKYLNGATKTYANATQAYVHVKDVALAHILVFETPSASGRYLCGETTILHRGDVVKILAEYFPKYPVPTKCSDEKKPKPKPYQFSNQKLKDLGMEFTPVTQCLYDTVKSLQEKGHLPIIKEQENLKSTNINELSQTYLICSK
;
A
#
# COMPACT_ATOMS: atom_id res chain seq x y z
N MET A 1 4.65 20.93 33.43
CA MET A 1 5.94 21.66 33.43
C MET A 1 6.95 21.05 34.42
N LEU A 2 6.58 20.86 35.70
CA LEU A 2 7.42 20.23 36.73
C LEU A 2 7.92 18.82 36.37
N LEU A 3 7.09 17.97 35.76
CA LEU A 3 7.48 16.62 35.33
C LEU A 3 8.55 16.64 34.22
N LYS A 4 8.48 17.62 33.31
CA LYS A 4 9.50 17.80 32.24
C LYS A 4 10.83 18.27 32.84
N LEU A 5 10.80 19.18 33.81
CA LEU A 5 11.99 19.62 34.55
C LEU A 5 12.64 18.48 35.36
N PHE A 6 11.82 17.63 35.99
CA PHE A 6 12.31 16.45 36.69
C PHE A 6 12.97 15.43 35.75
N LEU A 7 12.37 15.15 34.59
CA LEU A 7 12.94 14.26 33.58
C LEU A 7 14.24 14.81 32.98
N ILE A 8 14.30 16.12 32.70
CA ILE A 8 15.54 16.77 32.22
C ILE A 8 16.64 16.69 33.29
N TYR A 9 16.30 16.91 34.57
CA TYR A 9 17.24 16.77 35.67
C TYR A 9 17.79 15.33 35.77
N GLN A 10 16.93 14.32 35.69
CA GLN A 10 17.34 12.91 35.69
C GLN A 10 18.25 12.58 34.49
N LEU A 11 17.94 13.11 33.31
CA LEU A 11 18.76 12.92 32.10
C LEU A 11 20.15 13.56 32.24
N VAL A 12 20.22 14.76 32.82
CA VAL A 12 21.49 15.46 33.08
C VAL A 12 22.33 14.71 34.12
N VAL A 13 21.71 14.16 35.17
CA VAL A 13 22.40 13.34 36.17
C VAL A 13 22.92 12.05 35.54
N ALA A 14 22.12 11.36 34.73
CA ALA A 14 22.53 10.15 34.01
C ALA A 14 23.69 10.40 33.04
N CYS A 15 23.66 11.51 32.27
CA CYS A 15 24.76 11.91 31.40
C CYS A 15 26.05 12.22 32.16
N LYS A 16 25.96 12.87 33.34
CA LYS A 16 27.14 13.14 34.18
C LYS A 16 27.75 11.84 34.75
N ILE A 17 26.91 10.90 35.17
CA ILE A 17 27.36 9.58 35.65
C ILE A 17 28.02 8.80 34.51
N PHE A 18 27.43 8.80 33.32
CA PHE A 18 27.99 8.15 32.13
C PHE A 18 29.34 8.76 31.73
N LEU A 19 29.45 10.09 31.71
CA LEU A 19 30.70 10.79 31.40
C LEU A 19 31.78 10.49 32.45
N PHE A 20 31.42 10.44 33.74
CA PHE A 20 32.35 10.06 34.80
C PHE A 20 32.86 8.62 34.64
N LEU A 21 31.95 7.66 34.43
CA LEU A 21 32.31 6.26 34.21
C LEU A 21 33.14 6.07 32.94
N PHE A 22 32.82 6.78 31.87
CA PHE A 22 33.59 6.79 30.62
C PHE A 22 35.00 7.35 30.84
N LEU A 23 35.15 8.46 31.57
CA LEU A 23 36.46 9.03 31.90
C LEU A 23 37.29 8.13 32.82
N VAL A 24 36.65 7.42 33.76
CA VAL A 24 37.32 6.39 34.58
C VAL A 24 37.81 5.23 33.70
N LEU A 25 36.97 4.75 32.78
CA LEU A 25 37.34 3.71 31.82
C LEU A 25 38.48 4.16 30.90
N LEU A 26 38.42 5.40 30.40
CA LEU A 26 39.43 6.01 29.56
C LEU A 26 40.76 6.16 30.32
N ARG A 27 40.73 6.53 31.61
CA ARG A 27 41.92 6.55 32.47
C ARG A 27 42.52 5.15 32.67
N VAL A 28 41.68 4.13 32.87
CA VAL A 28 42.13 2.73 33.00
C VAL A 28 42.78 2.24 31.71
N ILE A 29 42.22 2.60 30.55
CA ILE A 29 42.75 2.23 29.23
C ILE A 29 44.03 3.00 28.90
N LEU A 30 44.08 4.32 29.15
CA LEU A 30 45.23 5.17 28.81
C LEU A 30 46.43 5.00 29.76
N ILE A 31 46.20 4.60 31.02
CA ILE A 31 47.28 4.31 31.98
C ILE A 31 47.71 2.83 31.90
N GLY A 32 46.93 1.98 31.23
CA GLY A 32 47.23 0.57 30.93
C GLY A 32 48.37 0.32 29.94
N GLY A 33 49.36 1.22 29.86
CA GLY A 33 50.56 1.08 29.03
C GLY A 33 51.89 1.02 29.79
N LYS A 34 51.95 1.36 31.10
CA LYS A 34 53.18 1.22 31.91
C LYS A 34 52.87 0.91 33.36
N VAL A 35 53.53 -0.13 33.88
CA VAL A 35 53.52 -0.57 35.28
C VAL A 35 54.04 0.58 36.17
N LEU A 36 53.17 1.12 37.02
CA LEU A 36 53.55 1.82 38.25
C LEU A 36 52.64 1.33 39.38
N LYS A 37 53.20 0.53 40.31
CA LYS A 37 52.69 0.45 41.69
C LYS A 37 52.87 1.83 42.32
N PRO A 38 51.97 2.36 43.17
CA PRO A 38 51.17 1.59 44.13
C PRO A 38 49.69 2.03 44.22
N GLN A 39 48.74 1.12 44.01
CA GLN A 39 47.33 1.32 44.42
C GLN A 39 46.76 0.05 45.06
N ASN A 40 47.32 -0.32 46.20
CA ASN A 40 46.83 -1.44 47.02
C ASN A 40 45.61 -1.09 47.90
N MET A 41 45.11 0.14 47.86
CA MET A 41 44.01 0.60 48.73
C MET A 41 42.63 0.50 48.04
N PHE A 42 42.50 1.01 46.82
CA PHE A 42 41.23 1.04 46.08
C PHE A 42 40.72 -0.36 45.66
N PHE A 43 41.64 -1.25 45.25
CA PHE A 43 41.29 -2.64 44.95
C PHE A 43 40.91 -3.46 46.19
N LYS A 44 41.36 -3.07 47.39
CA LYS A 44 40.97 -3.74 48.64
C LYS A 44 39.55 -3.36 49.08
N GLU A 45 39.13 -2.11 48.89
CA GLU A 45 37.75 -1.68 49.16
C GLU A 45 36.76 -2.35 48.21
N LEU A 46 37.04 -2.33 46.90
CA LEU A 46 36.20 -2.99 45.89
C LEU A 46 36.12 -4.52 46.06
N ALA A 47 37.21 -5.16 46.49
CA ALA A 47 37.19 -6.58 46.84
C ALA A 47 36.42 -6.85 48.13
N GLY A 48 36.44 -5.93 49.10
CA GLY A 48 35.66 -5.98 50.32
C GLY A 48 34.17 -5.88 50.06
N ASP A 49 33.76 -4.96 49.18
CA ASP A 49 32.36 -4.79 48.78
C ASP A 49 31.86 -5.97 47.96
N ALA A 50 32.63 -6.44 46.96
CA ALA A 50 32.26 -7.64 46.18
C ALA A 50 32.02 -8.88 47.06
N LYS A 51 32.77 -9.02 48.17
CA LYS A 51 32.60 -10.11 49.14
C LYS A 51 31.36 -9.93 50.02
N LYS A 52 30.96 -8.69 50.34
CA LYS A 52 29.74 -8.38 51.13
C LYS A 52 28.44 -8.67 50.36
N ILE A 53 28.45 -8.58 49.04
CA ILE A 53 27.30 -8.86 48.16
C ILE A 53 27.38 -10.21 47.44
N GLY A 54 28.28 -11.11 47.87
CA GLY A 54 28.33 -12.50 47.41
C GLY A 54 28.85 -12.71 45.98
N VAL A 55 29.48 -11.71 45.36
CA VAL A 55 29.96 -11.79 43.98
C VAL A 55 31.45 -12.16 44.00
N GLY A 56 31.78 -13.38 43.57
CA GLY A 56 33.11 -14.01 43.74
C GLY A 56 34.30 -13.34 43.02
N SER A 57 34.10 -12.23 42.30
CA SER A 57 35.15 -11.47 41.64
C SER A 57 34.70 -10.06 41.26
N VAL A 58 35.59 -9.07 41.42
CA VAL A 58 35.40 -7.67 40.96
C VAL A 58 35.08 -7.62 39.46
N ARG A 59 35.56 -8.59 38.68
CA ARG A 59 35.26 -8.70 37.24
C ARG A 59 33.80 -9.07 36.97
N SER A 60 33.20 -9.90 37.82
CA SER A 60 31.78 -10.26 37.72
C SER A 60 30.88 -9.09 38.17
N LEU A 61 31.32 -8.31 39.16
CA LEU A 61 30.62 -7.10 39.59
C LEU A 61 30.55 -6.04 38.47
N LEU A 62 31.66 -5.82 37.77
CA LEU A 62 31.73 -4.88 36.64
C LEU A 62 30.89 -5.34 35.44
N ILE A 63 30.85 -6.64 35.15
CA ILE A 63 30.00 -7.19 34.08
C ILE A 63 28.51 -7.01 34.43
N ASN A 64 28.11 -7.34 35.66
CA ASN A 64 26.73 -7.19 36.11
C ASN A 64 26.30 -5.71 36.12
N ALA A 65 27.17 -4.79 36.54
CA ALA A 65 26.90 -3.36 36.48
C ALA A 65 26.72 -2.86 35.02
N SER A 66 27.54 -3.37 34.09
CA SER A 66 27.46 -3.02 32.67
C SER A 66 26.19 -3.55 32.00
N VAL A 67 25.78 -4.79 32.34
CA VAL A 67 24.53 -5.40 31.87
C VAL A 67 23.31 -4.66 32.44
N CYS A 68 23.34 -4.30 33.73
CA CYS A 68 22.27 -3.53 34.37
C CYS A 68 22.15 -2.12 33.74
N CYS A 69 23.27 -1.49 33.41
CA CYS A 69 23.29 -0.20 32.73
C CYS A 69 22.73 -0.30 31.30
N MET A 70 23.05 -1.37 30.55
CA MET A 70 22.46 -1.62 29.23
C MET A 70 20.96 -1.88 29.29
N LEU A 71 20.46 -2.62 30.28
CA LEU A 71 19.03 -2.86 30.51
C LEU A 71 18.28 -1.58 30.90
N LEU A 72 18.86 -0.74 31.75
CA LEU A 72 18.30 0.57 32.11
C LEU A 72 18.30 1.54 30.91
N CYS A 73 19.30 1.45 30.04
CA CYS A 73 19.34 2.23 28.80
C CYS A 73 18.31 1.72 27.77
N ALA A 74 18.12 0.41 27.66
CA ALA A 74 17.12 -0.18 26.77
C ALA A 74 15.68 0.11 27.23
N THR A 75 15.43 0.11 28.55
CA THR A 75 14.12 0.46 29.13
C THR A 75 13.83 1.95 29.02
N SER A 76 14.84 2.82 29.13
CA SER A 76 14.66 4.27 28.90
C SER A 76 14.49 4.62 27.42
N LEU A 77 15.18 3.92 26.49
CA LEU A 77 14.96 4.04 25.04
C LEU A 77 13.56 3.57 24.64
N SER A 78 13.10 2.45 25.19
CA SER A 78 11.75 1.93 24.90
C SER A 78 10.66 2.81 25.51
N LEU A 79 10.84 3.34 26.72
CA LEU A 79 9.88 4.28 27.32
C LEU A 79 9.88 5.64 26.60
N SER A 80 11.03 6.11 26.12
CA SER A 80 11.10 7.33 25.30
C SER A 80 10.51 7.13 23.90
N LEU A 81 10.71 5.96 23.26
CA LEU A 81 9.97 5.60 22.05
C LEU A 81 8.46 5.52 22.34
N PHE A 82 8.05 4.87 23.43
CA PHE A 82 6.64 4.70 23.77
C PHE A 82 5.95 6.04 24.11
N LEU A 83 6.66 6.95 24.78
CA LEU A 83 6.20 8.32 25.02
C LEU A 83 6.23 9.15 23.73
N SER A 84 7.19 8.93 22.82
CA SER A 84 7.20 9.55 21.49
C SER A 84 6.02 9.07 20.64
N PHE A 85 5.64 7.78 20.74
CA PHE A 85 4.44 7.22 20.11
C PHE A 85 3.13 7.75 20.72
N LYS A 86 3.07 7.99 22.04
CA LYS A 86 1.88 8.58 22.70
C LYS A 86 1.77 10.11 22.59
N ASN A 87 2.87 10.82 22.34
CA ASN A 87 2.88 12.28 22.10
C ASN A 87 2.85 12.67 20.62
N GLN A 88 2.69 11.70 19.72
CA GLN A 88 2.16 12.01 18.39
C GLN A 88 0.69 12.40 18.57
N ASN A 89 0.46 13.71 18.73
CA ASN A 89 -0.71 14.32 18.12
C ASN A 89 -0.85 13.72 16.72
N PRO A 90 -2.07 13.40 16.24
CA PRO A 90 -2.24 12.88 14.88
C PRO A 90 -1.41 13.76 13.96
N VAL A 91 -0.45 13.16 13.26
CA VAL A 91 0.40 13.87 12.32
C VAL A 91 -0.57 14.57 11.38
N LYS A 92 -0.67 15.89 11.54
CA LYS A 92 -1.36 16.73 10.58
C LYS A 92 -0.53 16.52 9.32
N MET A 93 -1.06 15.72 8.41
CA MET A 93 -0.54 15.67 7.05
C MET A 93 -0.33 17.12 6.62
N PRO A 94 0.78 17.45 5.93
CA PRO A 94 0.89 18.76 5.31
C PRO A 94 -0.42 18.99 4.56
N SER A 95 -1.16 20.02 4.98
CA SER A 95 -2.33 20.45 4.27
C SER A 95 -1.81 20.85 2.90
N VAL A 96 -2.03 19.99 1.91
CA VAL A 96 -2.26 20.46 0.56
C VAL A 96 -3.30 21.57 0.75
N ASP A 97 -2.98 22.79 0.31
CA ASP A 97 -4.01 23.81 0.14
C ASP A 97 -5.01 23.23 -0.87
N ILE A 98 -6.00 22.51 -0.34
CA ILE A 98 -7.18 22.08 -1.07
C ILE A 98 -7.97 23.36 -1.25
N SER A 99 -7.55 24.16 -2.24
CA SER A 99 -8.46 25.10 -2.86
C SER A 99 -9.70 24.28 -3.26
N ALA A 100 -10.84 24.60 -2.65
CA ALA A 100 -12.09 23.88 -2.79
C ALA A 100 -12.68 24.08 -4.20
N ASN A 101 -12.01 23.59 -5.23
CA ASN A 101 -12.47 23.64 -6.62
C ASN A 101 -13.55 22.58 -6.92
N GLY A 102 -13.79 21.64 -5.98
CA GLY A 102 -14.74 20.53 -6.15
C GLY A 102 -16.19 20.84 -5.78
N SER A 103 -16.46 21.90 -5.00
CA SER A 103 -17.79 22.16 -4.39
C SER A 103 -18.94 22.43 -5.37
N SER A 104 -18.65 22.57 -6.68
CA SER A 104 -19.65 22.81 -7.73
C SER A 104 -19.49 21.92 -8.98
N GLN A 105 -18.51 21.01 -9.00
CA GLN A 105 -18.23 20.21 -10.20
C GLN A 105 -18.97 18.88 -10.17
N THR A 106 -19.58 18.53 -11.31
CA THR A 106 -20.23 17.24 -11.51
C THR A 106 -19.36 16.34 -12.37
N VAL A 107 -19.15 15.09 -11.97
CA VAL A 107 -18.33 14.13 -12.72
C VAL A 107 -19.06 12.80 -12.88
N CYS A 108 -18.84 12.13 -14.02
CA CYS A 108 -19.37 10.80 -14.27
C CYS A 108 -18.30 9.75 -13.96
N VAL A 109 -18.66 8.67 -13.26
CA VAL A 109 -17.78 7.50 -13.05
C VAL A 109 -18.46 6.28 -13.62
N THR A 110 -17.91 5.70 -14.69
CA THR A 110 -18.54 4.53 -15.32
C THR A 110 -18.24 3.27 -14.53
N GLY A 111 -19.24 2.39 -14.33
CA GLY A 111 -19.06 1.15 -13.57
C GLY A 111 -18.77 1.39 -12.09
N ALA A 112 -19.48 2.36 -11.50
CA ALA A 112 -19.21 2.92 -10.17
C ALA A 112 -19.11 1.89 -9.04
N GLY A 113 -19.82 0.76 -9.13
CA GLY A 113 -19.78 -0.33 -8.15
C GLY A 113 -18.54 -1.24 -8.23
N GLY A 114 -17.63 -1.01 -9.17
CA GLY A 114 -16.40 -1.79 -9.33
C GLY A 114 -15.34 -1.51 -8.26
N PHE A 115 -14.30 -2.34 -8.20
CA PHE A 115 -13.25 -2.26 -7.17
C PHE A 115 -12.53 -0.90 -7.12
N ILE A 116 -11.94 -0.47 -8.26
CA ILE A 116 -11.27 0.83 -8.37
C ILE A 116 -12.31 1.97 -8.33
N ALA A 117 -13.42 1.79 -9.05
CA ALA A 117 -14.45 2.82 -9.21
C ALA A 117 -15.09 3.24 -7.88
N SER A 118 -15.35 2.28 -6.98
CA SER A 118 -15.95 2.57 -5.66
C SER A 118 -15.03 3.49 -4.84
N TRP A 119 -13.72 3.30 -4.93
CA TRP A 119 -12.74 4.19 -4.29
C TRP A 119 -12.67 5.56 -4.95
N ILE A 120 -12.75 5.63 -6.28
CA ILE A 120 -12.83 6.92 -7.00
C ILE A 120 -14.07 7.69 -6.56
N VAL A 121 -15.25 7.04 -6.52
CA VAL A 121 -16.49 7.65 -6.04
C VAL A 121 -16.35 8.15 -4.61
N LYS A 122 -15.83 7.31 -3.69
CA LYS A 122 -15.60 7.68 -2.30
C LYS A 122 -14.75 8.96 -2.17
N LEU A 123 -13.59 8.99 -2.82
CA LEU A 123 -12.66 10.11 -2.71
C LEU A 123 -13.19 11.39 -3.41
N LEU A 124 -13.95 11.26 -4.50
CA LEU A 124 -14.62 12.39 -5.14
C LEU A 124 -15.69 13.01 -4.22
N LEU A 125 -16.50 12.18 -3.56
CA LEU A 125 -17.53 12.65 -2.62
C LEU A 125 -16.92 13.36 -1.40
N GLU A 126 -15.80 12.86 -0.88
CA GLU A 126 -15.01 13.48 0.18
C GLU A 126 -14.43 14.84 -0.24
N LYS A 127 -14.06 14.99 -1.51
CA LYS A 127 -13.61 16.25 -2.11
C LYS A 127 -14.75 17.21 -2.48
N GLY A 128 -16.01 16.81 -2.22
CA GLY A 128 -17.19 17.65 -2.42
C GLY A 128 -17.76 17.64 -3.85
N TYR A 129 -17.29 16.76 -4.73
CA TYR A 129 -17.85 16.60 -6.08
C TYR A 129 -19.27 16.03 -6.03
N THR A 130 -20.09 16.42 -7.01
CA THR A 130 -21.31 15.68 -7.37
C THR A 130 -20.92 14.55 -8.31
N VAL A 131 -21.26 13.31 -7.94
CA VAL A 131 -20.87 12.11 -8.67
C VAL A 131 -22.09 11.46 -9.32
N ARG A 132 -22.00 11.25 -10.63
CA ARG A 132 -22.94 10.46 -11.41
C ARG A 132 -22.32 9.10 -11.70
N GLY A 133 -22.67 8.09 -10.91
CA GLY A 133 -22.13 6.75 -11.04
C GLY A 133 -22.97 5.90 -11.99
N THR A 134 -22.37 5.33 -13.05
CA THR A 134 -23.12 4.41 -13.91
C THR A 134 -23.02 2.97 -13.40
N VAL A 135 -24.16 2.27 -13.39
CA VAL A 135 -24.28 0.85 -13.05
C VAL A 135 -25.36 0.21 -13.92
N ARG A 136 -25.27 -1.10 -14.18
CA ARG A 136 -26.26 -1.78 -15.03
C ARG A 136 -27.68 -1.81 -14.43
N ASN A 137 -27.76 -1.88 -13.10
CA ASN A 137 -29.01 -1.82 -12.35
C ASN A 137 -28.78 -1.08 -11.03
N PRO A 138 -29.27 0.15 -10.86
CA PRO A 138 -29.12 0.95 -9.63
C PRO A 138 -29.70 0.32 -8.36
N ASP A 139 -30.69 -0.56 -8.52
CA ASP A 139 -31.41 -1.20 -7.40
C ASP A 139 -30.79 -2.54 -6.98
N ASP A 140 -29.78 -3.02 -7.71
CA ASP A 140 -29.06 -4.24 -7.37
C ASP A 140 -28.34 -4.08 -6.01
N PRO A 141 -28.57 -4.99 -5.04
CA PRO A 141 -27.95 -4.93 -3.72
C PRO A 141 -26.43 -4.85 -3.74
N LYS A 142 -25.77 -5.30 -4.82
CA LYS A 142 -24.31 -5.19 -4.96
C LYS A 142 -23.80 -3.75 -4.99
N ASN A 143 -24.68 -2.76 -5.19
CA ASN A 143 -24.35 -1.34 -5.19
C ASN A 143 -24.65 -0.65 -3.85
N ALA A 144 -25.15 -1.38 -2.84
CA ALA A 144 -25.52 -0.81 -1.54
C ALA A 144 -24.35 -0.06 -0.88
N HIS A 145 -23.13 -0.58 -1.01
CA HIS A 145 -21.91 0.02 -0.45
C HIS A 145 -21.63 1.43 -0.97
N LEU A 146 -22.15 1.80 -2.15
CA LEU A 146 -22.00 3.17 -2.69
C LEU A 146 -22.91 4.16 -1.98
N LYS A 147 -24.13 3.74 -1.62
CA LYS A 147 -25.13 4.58 -0.94
C LYS A 147 -24.76 4.86 0.53
N GLU A 148 -23.88 4.03 1.09
CA GLU A 148 -23.37 4.14 2.45
C GLU A 148 -22.13 5.05 2.58
N LEU A 149 -21.58 5.54 1.46
CA LEU A 149 -20.42 6.45 1.49
C LEU A 149 -20.81 7.83 2.04
N ASP A 150 -19.89 8.45 2.77
CA ASP A 150 -20.08 9.82 3.27
C ASP A 150 -20.29 10.79 2.09
N GLY A 151 -21.38 11.59 2.16
CA GLY A 151 -21.79 12.51 1.10
C GLY A 151 -22.60 11.88 -0.04
N ALA A 152 -22.80 10.56 -0.05
CA ALA A 152 -23.53 9.89 -1.13
C ALA A 152 -25.01 10.30 -1.17
N LYS A 153 -25.66 10.48 -0.02
CA LYS A 153 -27.08 10.86 0.06
C LYS A 153 -27.35 12.20 -0.64
N GLU A 154 -26.40 13.12 -0.59
CA GLU A 154 -26.54 14.48 -1.13
C GLU A 154 -25.96 14.62 -2.54
N ARG A 155 -24.89 13.87 -2.85
CA ARG A 155 -24.05 14.13 -4.04
C ARG A 155 -23.83 12.92 -4.94
N LEU A 156 -24.32 11.73 -4.60
CA LEU A 156 -24.24 10.56 -5.48
C LEU A 156 -25.58 10.30 -6.16
N SER A 157 -25.57 10.21 -7.49
CA SER A 157 -26.69 9.72 -8.29
C SER A 157 -26.26 8.49 -9.08
N LEU A 158 -26.99 7.38 -8.92
CA LEU A 158 -26.75 6.16 -9.69
C LEU A 158 -27.61 6.15 -10.96
N PHE A 159 -26.94 6.09 -12.11
CA PHE A 159 -27.58 6.02 -13.42
C PHE A 159 -27.56 4.59 -13.93
N LYS A 160 -28.72 4.11 -14.39
CA LYS A 160 -28.81 2.86 -15.15
C LYS A 160 -28.14 3.08 -16.51
N ALA A 161 -27.03 2.39 -16.78
CA ALA A 161 -26.38 2.43 -18.08
C ALA A 161 -25.63 1.13 -18.38
N ASP A 162 -25.52 0.82 -19.66
CA ASP A 162 -24.62 -0.21 -20.19
C ASP A 162 -23.62 0.44 -21.15
N LEU A 163 -22.41 -0.12 -21.25
CA LEU A 163 -21.36 0.41 -22.12
C LEU A 163 -21.75 0.35 -23.61
N LEU A 164 -22.59 -0.61 -23.98
CA LEU A 164 -23.06 -0.77 -25.35
C LEU A 164 -24.35 0.02 -25.64
N ASP A 165 -24.98 0.60 -24.61
CA ASP A 165 -26.14 1.49 -24.75
C ASP A 165 -25.68 2.94 -24.71
N PHE A 166 -25.47 3.50 -25.90
CA PHE A 166 -24.98 4.87 -26.08
C PHE A 166 -25.88 5.94 -25.47
N GLU A 167 -27.20 5.81 -25.57
CA GLU A 167 -28.13 6.81 -25.05
C GLU A 167 -28.17 6.80 -23.52
N SER A 168 -28.03 5.62 -22.90
CA SER A 168 -27.88 5.52 -21.44
C SER A 168 -26.61 6.22 -20.94
N LEU A 169 -25.50 6.11 -21.68
CA LEU A 169 -24.23 6.80 -21.36
C LEU A 169 -24.36 8.31 -21.55
N LYS A 170 -25.01 8.77 -22.63
CA LYS A 170 -25.29 10.19 -22.85
C LYS A 170 -26.10 10.79 -21.72
N ALA A 171 -27.16 10.12 -21.28
CA ALA A 171 -27.98 10.59 -20.16
C ALA A 171 -27.16 10.75 -18.87
N ALA A 172 -26.27 9.79 -18.57
CA ALA A 172 -25.41 9.85 -17.40
C ALA A 172 -24.34 10.95 -17.51
N ILE A 173 -23.71 11.12 -18.68
CA ILE A 173 -22.59 12.04 -18.89
C ILE A 173 -23.06 13.49 -19.08
N HIS A 174 -24.28 13.71 -19.56
CA HIS A 174 -24.81 15.06 -19.82
C HIS A 174 -24.71 15.98 -18.60
N GLY A 175 -24.09 17.16 -18.76
CA GLY A 175 -23.90 18.12 -17.68
C GLY A 175 -22.71 17.84 -16.76
N CYS A 176 -21.93 16.78 -17.00
CA CYS A 176 -20.69 16.53 -16.27
C CYS A 176 -19.54 17.42 -16.79
N ASN A 177 -18.69 17.86 -15.88
CA ASN A 177 -17.43 18.52 -16.19
C ASN A 177 -16.33 17.53 -16.58
N GLY A 178 -16.42 16.28 -16.16
CA GLY A 178 -15.42 15.26 -16.44
C GLY A 178 -15.99 13.84 -16.36
N VAL A 179 -15.27 12.89 -16.95
CA VAL A 179 -15.63 11.47 -16.94
C VAL A 179 -14.44 10.63 -16.52
N PHE A 180 -14.65 9.74 -15.56
CA PHE A 180 -13.74 8.66 -15.19
C PHE A 180 -14.26 7.36 -15.82
N HIS A 181 -13.68 6.97 -16.96
CA HIS A 181 -14.05 5.76 -17.66
C HIS A 181 -13.27 4.56 -17.10
N THR A 182 -13.86 3.87 -16.14
CA THR A 182 -13.24 2.72 -15.44
C THR A 182 -13.86 1.37 -15.82
N ALA A 183 -15.11 1.41 -16.29
CA ALA A 183 -15.87 0.21 -16.64
C ALA A 183 -15.23 -0.50 -17.84
N SER A 184 -14.91 -1.78 -17.66
CA SER A 184 -14.36 -2.64 -18.70
C SER A 184 -14.54 -4.10 -18.24
N PRO A 185 -14.84 -5.04 -19.14
CA PRO A 185 -14.77 -6.46 -18.81
C PRO A 185 -13.36 -6.84 -18.33
N VAL A 186 -13.28 -7.68 -17.29
CA VAL A 186 -12.01 -8.19 -16.74
C VAL A 186 -12.05 -9.71 -16.77
N ASN A 187 -11.85 -10.26 -17.97
CA ASN A 187 -11.75 -11.69 -18.25
C ASN A 187 -10.94 -11.88 -19.55
N ASP A 188 -10.73 -13.13 -19.97
CA ASP A 188 -10.08 -13.47 -21.25
C ASP A 188 -11.10 -13.98 -22.30
N ASN A 189 -12.38 -13.62 -22.16
CA ASN A 189 -13.37 -13.89 -23.20
C ASN A 189 -13.23 -12.85 -24.32
N LEU A 190 -12.70 -13.29 -25.46
CA LEU A 190 -12.37 -12.41 -26.58
C LEU A 190 -13.58 -11.61 -27.09
N GLU A 191 -14.76 -12.24 -27.17
CA GLU A 191 -15.97 -11.59 -27.70
C GLU A 191 -16.42 -10.45 -26.79
N GLU A 192 -16.56 -10.73 -25.49
CA GLU A 192 -16.90 -9.73 -24.48
C GLU A 192 -15.88 -8.58 -24.42
N LEU A 193 -14.59 -8.90 -24.57
CA LEU A 193 -13.52 -7.90 -24.56
C LEU A 193 -13.55 -7.01 -25.80
N LEU A 194 -13.68 -7.59 -26.99
CA LEU A 194 -13.68 -6.82 -28.24
C LEU A 194 -14.89 -5.89 -28.29
N GLU A 195 -16.07 -6.39 -27.97
CA GLU A 195 -17.29 -5.59 -28.02
C GLU A 195 -17.35 -4.61 -26.84
N GLY A 196 -17.25 -5.13 -25.61
CA GLY A 196 -17.42 -4.34 -24.40
C GLY A 196 -16.31 -3.33 -24.13
N ALA A 197 -15.04 -3.68 -24.38
CA ALA A 197 -13.94 -2.77 -24.12
C ALA A 197 -13.79 -1.72 -25.24
N ILE A 198 -13.85 -2.12 -26.52
CA ILE A 198 -13.61 -1.17 -27.63
C ILE A 198 -14.84 -0.31 -27.88
N ASN A 199 -16.02 -0.91 -28.13
CA ASN A 199 -17.22 -0.15 -28.46
C ASN A 199 -17.72 0.64 -27.25
N GLY A 200 -17.63 0.05 -26.05
CA GLY A 200 -17.89 0.76 -24.80
C GLY A 200 -17.04 2.01 -24.62
N THR A 201 -15.73 1.90 -24.86
CA THR A 201 -14.82 3.05 -24.77
C THR A 201 -15.18 4.11 -25.83
N LYS A 202 -15.44 3.71 -27.07
CA LYS A 202 -15.85 4.64 -28.14
C LYS A 202 -17.13 5.38 -27.79
N ASN A 203 -18.13 4.68 -27.26
CA ASN A 203 -19.39 5.26 -26.83
C ASN A 203 -19.18 6.32 -25.74
N VAL A 204 -18.34 6.04 -24.74
CA VAL A 204 -18.03 7.01 -23.68
C VAL A 204 -17.33 8.25 -24.23
N ILE A 205 -16.37 8.10 -25.15
CA ILE A 205 -15.68 9.25 -25.77
C ILE A 205 -16.64 10.09 -26.61
N ASN A 206 -17.50 9.46 -27.42
CA ASN A 206 -18.50 10.17 -28.20
C ASN A 206 -19.50 10.91 -27.32
N ALA A 207 -20.02 10.28 -26.27
CA ALA A 207 -20.95 10.91 -25.33
C ALA A 207 -20.28 12.06 -24.55
N SER A 208 -19.00 11.90 -24.23
CA SER A 208 -18.17 12.93 -23.59
C SER A 208 -17.96 14.15 -24.51
N ALA A 209 -17.74 13.92 -25.80
CA ALA A 209 -17.63 14.96 -26.81
C ALA A 209 -18.96 15.72 -26.98
N GLU A 210 -20.08 15.00 -27.10
CA GLU A 210 -21.42 15.59 -27.20
C GLU A 210 -21.76 16.46 -25.96
N ALA A 211 -21.40 15.98 -24.77
CA ALA A 211 -21.60 16.70 -23.52
C ALA A 211 -20.58 17.81 -23.26
N LYS A 212 -19.55 17.96 -24.14
CA LYS A 212 -18.46 18.93 -24.00
C LYS A 212 -17.76 18.86 -22.64
N VAL A 213 -17.50 17.65 -22.16
CA VAL A 213 -16.78 17.46 -20.89
C VAL A 213 -15.36 18.02 -21.03
N LYS A 214 -14.79 18.54 -19.95
CA LYS A 214 -13.47 19.16 -19.96
C LYS A 214 -12.35 18.16 -20.14
N ARG A 215 -12.49 16.97 -19.55
CA ARG A 215 -11.48 15.91 -19.59
C ARG A 215 -12.10 14.55 -19.34
N VAL A 216 -11.61 13.53 -20.04
CA VAL A 216 -11.88 12.12 -19.77
C VAL A 216 -10.62 11.46 -19.22
N VAL A 217 -10.73 10.81 -18.06
CA VAL A 217 -9.68 9.96 -17.48
C VAL A 217 -10.04 8.50 -17.70
N PHE A 218 -9.21 7.78 -18.43
CA PHE A 218 -9.43 6.38 -18.78
C PHE A 218 -8.56 5.43 -17.96
N THR A 219 -9.18 4.37 -17.42
CA THR A 219 -8.46 3.30 -16.73
C THR A 219 -8.02 2.23 -17.73
N SER A 220 -6.76 2.30 -18.14
CA SER A 220 -6.10 1.23 -18.88
C SER A 220 -5.43 0.24 -17.91
N THR A 221 -4.27 -0.31 -18.26
CA THR A 221 -3.53 -1.29 -17.45
C THR A 221 -2.06 -1.37 -17.88
N ILE A 222 -1.20 -1.86 -16.99
CA ILE A 222 0.16 -2.30 -17.34
C ILE A 222 0.17 -3.37 -18.44
N GLY A 223 -0.91 -4.13 -18.60
CA GLY A 223 -1.06 -5.10 -19.70
C GLY A 223 -1.07 -4.48 -21.10
N ALA A 224 -1.28 -3.16 -21.22
CA ALA A 224 -1.15 -2.41 -22.48
C ALA A 224 0.25 -1.79 -22.67
N VAL A 225 1.16 -2.04 -21.72
CA VAL A 225 2.52 -1.45 -21.66
C VAL A 225 3.59 -2.53 -21.68
N HIS A 226 3.42 -3.63 -20.95
CA HIS A 226 4.50 -4.57 -20.62
C HIS A 226 4.62 -5.79 -21.55
N MET A 227 3.57 -6.16 -22.28
CA MET A 227 3.50 -7.44 -22.99
C MET A 227 4.21 -7.39 -24.35
N ASP A 228 5.53 -7.20 -24.34
CA ASP A 228 6.37 -7.12 -25.53
C ASP A 228 7.66 -7.94 -25.31
N PRO A 229 7.78 -9.12 -25.95
CA PRO A 229 8.96 -9.98 -25.81
C PRO A 229 10.19 -9.43 -26.57
N ASN A 230 9.97 -8.51 -27.51
CA ASN A 230 11.01 -7.92 -28.35
C ASN A 230 11.62 -6.67 -27.72
N ARG A 231 11.12 -6.27 -26.54
CA ARG A 231 11.66 -5.13 -25.80
C ARG A 231 13.13 -5.33 -25.57
N LYS A 232 13.93 -4.42 -26.14
CA LYS A 232 15.38 -4.49 -26.02
C LYS A 232 15.75 -4.43 -24.54
N LEU A 233 16.65 -5.34 -24.14
CA LEU A 233 17.10 -5.49 -22.75
C LEU A 233 17.86 -4.26 -22.22
N ASP A 234 18.26 -3.33 -23.09
CA ASP A 234 18.90 -2.05 -22.74
C ASP A 234 17.88 -0.98 -22.30
N VAL A 235 16.59 -1.13 -22.61
CA VAL A 235 15.49 -0.39 -21.99
C VAL A 235 15.26 -0.98 -20.60
N ASN A 236 16.17 -0.68 -19.67
CA ASN A 236 16.11 -1.18 -18.30
C ASN A 236 14.85 -0.72 -17.54
N ILE A 237 14.18 0.33 -18.02
CA ILE A 237 13.05 0.98 -17.34
C ILE A 237 11.87 1.03 -18.30
N ILE A 238 10.79 0.35 -17.92
CA ILE A 238 9.49 0.44 -18.58
C ILE A 238 8.84 1.77 -18.20
N ASP A 239 8.43 2.57 -19.16
CA ASP A 239 7.74 3.84 -18.93
C ASP A 239 6.47 3.96 -19.79
N GLU A 240 5.86 5.14 -19.77
CA GLU A 240 4.64 5.44 -20.51
C GLU A 240 4.78 5.43 -22.04
N SER A 241 6.00 5.46 -22.57
CA SER A 241 6.25 5.37 -24.02
C SER A 241 6.08 3.95 -24.55
N CYS A 242 6.16 2.96 -23.66
CA CYS A 242 6.12 1.55 -24.00
C CYS A 242 4.70 1.05 -24.32
N TRP A 243 4.56 0.25 -25.38
CA TRP A 243 3.30 -0.43 -25.72
C TRP A 243 3.48 -1.93 -25.75
N SER A 244 2.38 -2.64 -25.53
CA SER A 244 2.34 -4.11 -25.68
C SER A 244 2.25 -4.52 -27.14
N ASP A 245 2.89 -5.64 -27.45
CA ASP A 245 2.85 -6.27 -28.76
C ASP A 245 1.52 -7.05 -28.90
N LEU A 246 0.67 -6.62 -29.83
CA LEU A 246 -0.64 -7.21 -30.06
C LEU A 246 -0.56 -8.64 -30.58
N GLU A 247 0.44 -8.95 -31.41
CA GLU A 247 0.62 -10.28 -31.97
C GLU A 247 1.08 -11.26 -30.89
N TYR A 248 2.01 -10.84 -30.03
CA TYR A 248 2.41 -11.61 -28.86
C TYR A 248 1.22 -11.87 -27.93
N CYS A 249 0.42 -10.84 -27.61
CA CYS A 249 -0.76 -11.01 -26.76
C CYS A 249 -1.75 -12.02 -27.36
N LYS A 250 -1.98 -11.94 -28.68
CA LYS A 250 -2.86 -12.87 -29.42
C LYS A 250 -2.31 -14.30 -29.41
N ASN A 251 -1.04 -14.48 -29.74
CA ASN A 251 -0.38 -15.79 -29.84
C ASN A 251 -0.27 -16.49 -28.47
N THR A 252 -0.16 -15.71 -27.39
CA THR A 252 -0.13 -16.21 -26.00
C THR A 252 -1.51 -16.25 -25.34
N LYS A 253 -2.58 -15.90 -26.06
CA LYS A 253 -3.97 -15.83 -25.57
C LYS A 253 -4.15 -14.91 -24.35
N ASN A 254 -3.33 -13.87 -24.22
CA ASN A 254 -3.50 -12.80 -23.24
C ASN A 254 -4.56 -11.79 -23.74
N TRP A 255 -5.80 -12.25 -23.84
CA TRP A 255 -6.89 -11.49 -24.46
C TRP A 255 -7.23 -10.23 -23.68
N TYR A 256 -7.17 -10.25 -22.35
CA TYR A 256 -7.34 -9.04 -21.54
C TYR A 256 -6.33 -7.94 -21.91
N CYS A 257 -5.03 -8.30 -22.00
CA CYS A 257 -3.97 -7.37 -22.40
C CYS A 257 -4.18 -6.87 -23.83
N TYR A 258 -4.54 -7.76 -24.75
CA TYR A 258 -4.87 -7.42 -26.14
C TYR A 258 -6.03 -6.42 -26.22
N GLY A 259 -7.17 -6.73 -25.58
CA GLY A 259 -8.37 -5.90 -25.58
C GLY A 259 -8.12 -4.53 -24.97
N LYS A 260 -7.40 -4.44 -23.84
CA LYS A 260 -7.02 -3.17 -23.23
C LYS A 260 -6.08 -2.34 -24.09
N THR A 261 -5.13 -2.98 -24.79
CA THR A 261 -4.23 -2.29 -25.71
C THR A 261 -5.00 -1.64 -26.86
N ILE A 262 -5.90 -2.40 -27.50
CA ILE A 262 -6.70 -1.88 -28.62
C ILE A 262 -7.70 -0.83 -28.15
N ALA A 263 -8.37 -1.03 -27.02
CA ALA A 263 -9.29 -0.05 -26.47
C ALA A 263 -8.58 1.28 -26.17
N GLU A 264 -7.38 1.25 -25.58
CA GLU A 264 -6.60 2.46 -25.31
C GLU A 264 -6.18 3.16 -26.61
N GLN A 265 -5.67 2.42 -27.61
CA GLN A 265 -5.29 2.98 -28.91
C GLN A 265 -6.49 3.60 -29.64
N ALA A 266 -7.65 2.92 -29.62
CA ALA A 266 -8.88 3.43 -30.22
C ALA A 266 -9.38 4.69 -29.51
N ALA A 267 -9.29 4.73 -28.18
CA ALA A 267 -9.66 5.89 -27.38
C ALA A 267 -8.79 7.11 -27.71
N TRP A 268 -7.47 6.94 -27.79
CA TRP A 268 -6.54 8.02 -28.18
C TRP A 268 -6.88 8.61 -29.55
N ASN A 269 -7.11 7.74 -30.54
CA ASN A 269 -7.45 8.18 -31.90
C ASN A 269 -8.77 8.95 -31.93
N LEU A 270 -9.81 8.40 -31.28
CA LEU A 270 -11.14 9.01 -31.29
C LEU A 270 -11.18 10.31 -30.46
N ALA A 271 -10.53 10.35 -29.30
CA ALA A 271 -10.45 11.56 -28.49
C ALA A 271 -9.77 12.70 -29.26
N LYS A 272 -8.70 12.40 -30.00
CA LYS A 272 -8.04 13.35 -30.90
C LYS A 272 -8.98 13.83 -32.01
N GLU A 273 -9.68 12.91 -32.67
CA GLU A 273 -10.66 13.24 -33.73
C GLU A 273 -11.78 14.16 -33.20
N LYS A 274 -12.30 13.89 -32.01
CA LYS A 274 -13.41 14.63 -31.39
C LYS A 274 -12.98 15.88 -30.61
N GLY A 275 -11.69 16.14 -30.46
CA GLY A 275 -11.17 17.25 -29.66
C GLY A 275 -11.45 17.12 -28.16
N VAL A 276 -11.49 15.89 -27.63
CA VAL A 276 -11.68 15.61 -26.20
C VAL A 276 -10.31 15.52 -25.52
N ASP A 277 -10.11 16.30 -24.45
CA ASP A 277 -8.93 16.14 -23.61
C ASP A 277 -8.99 14.78 -22.89
N PHE A 278 -7.95 13.97 -23.09
CA PHE A 278 -7.92 12.57 -22.72
C PHE A 278 -6.63 12.23 -22.01
N VAL A 279 -6.75 11.62 -20.83
CA VAL A 279 -5.62 11.19 -20.00
C VAL A 279 -5.83 9.75 -19.58
N VAL A 280 -4.76 8.96 -19.59
CA VAL A 280 -4.82 7.52 -19.26
C VAL A 280 -4.03 7.24 -18.00
N VAL A 281 -4.62 6.46 -17.10
CA VAL A 281 -3.93 5.84 -15.96
C VAL A 281 -3.77 4.35 -16.26
N ASN A 282 -2.53 3.86 -16.20
CA ASN A 282 -2.15 2.46 -16.45
C ASN A 282 -1.76 1.79 -15.12
N PRO A 283 -2.73 1.35 -14.30
CA PRO A 283 -2.43 0.65 -13.07
C PRO A 283 -1.81 -0.72 -13.31
N VAL A 284 -0.92 -1.10 -12.39
CA VAL A 284 -0.41 -2.47 -12.24
C VAL A 284 -1.44 -3.34 -11.50
N VAL A 285 -1.06 -4.46 -10.88
CA VAL A 285 -2.04 -5.26 -10.12
C VAL A 285 -2.52 -4.48 -8.90
N VAL A 286 -3.79 -4.12 -8.94
CA VAL A 286 -4.42 -3.34 -7.88
C VAL A 286 -4.85 -4.26 -6.73
N LEU A 287 -4.39 -3.94 -5.53
CA LEU A 287 -4.70 -4.64 -4.28
C LEU A 287 -5.18 -3.63 -3.23
N GLY A 288 -5.68 -4.13 -2.10
CA GLY A 288 -6.10 -3.31 -0.96
C GLY A 288 -7.54 -3.60 -0.54
N GLN A 289 -8.08 -2.70 0.28
CA GLN A 289 -9.42 -2.85 0.83
C GLN A 289 -10.50 -2.80 -0.24
N MET A 290 -11.37 -3.80 -0.29
CA MET A 290 -12.56 -3.81 -1.14
C MET A 290 -13.68 -3.02 -0.45
N LEU A 291 -14.37 -2.17 -1.20
CA LEU A 291 -15.60 -1.53 -0.73
C LEU A 291 -16.81 -2.34 -1.17
N GLN A 292 -16.80 -2.82 -2.41
CA GLN A 292 -17.83 -3.67 -2.97
C GLN A 292 -17.90 -5.04 -2.25
N PRO A 293 -19.06 -5.71 -2.22
CA PRO A 293 -19.20 -6.99 -1.52
C PRO A 293 -18.54 -8.16 -2.26
N THR A 294 -18.46 -8.10 -3.60
CA THR A 294 -17.99 -9.20 -4.44
C THR A 294 -16.49 -9.17 -4.72
N LEU A 295 -15.89 -10.35 -4.80
CA LEU A 295 -14.49 -10.52 -5.20
C LEU A 295 -14.25 -10.05 -6.64
N ASN A 296 -13.18 -9.29 -6.83
CA ASN A 296 -12.63 -8.94 -8.14
C ASN A 296 -11.38 -9.77 -8.47
N ALA A 297 -11.00 -9.82 -9.75
CA ALA A 297 -9.95 -10.70 -10.26
C ALA A 297 -8.60 -10.60 -9.51
N SER A 298 -8.14 -9.38 -9.19
CA SER A 298 -6.86 -9.19 -8.49
C SER A 298 -6.90 -9.63 -7.02
N SER A 299 -8.05 -9.50 -6.35
CA SER A 299 -8.25 -10.00 -4.99
C SER A 299 -8.29 -11.54 -4.96
N ILE A 300 -8.88 -12.17 -5.98
CA ILE A 300 -8.86 -13.64 -6.16
C ILE A 300 -7.42 -14.15 -6.30
N HIS A 301 -6.57 -13.39 -6.99
CA HIS A 301 -5.15 -13.73 -7.14
C HIS A 301 -4.39 -13.77 -5.80
N ILE A 302 -4.81 -13.00 -4.79
CA ILE A 302 -4.25 -13.11 -3.42
C ILE A 302 -4.97 -14.19 -2.61
N LEU A 303 -6.30 -14.24 -2.68
CA LEU A 303 -7.12 -15.19 -1.93
C LEU A 303 -6.71 -16.66 -2.18
N LYS A 304 -6.36 -17.02 -3.41
CA LYS A 304 -5.96 -18.40 -3.76
C LYS A 304 -4.78 -18.93 -2.95
N TYR A 305 -3.89 -18.05 -2.49
CA TYR A 305 -2.76 -18.42 -1.65
C TYR A 305 -3.17 -18.65 -0.20
N LEU A 306 -4.24 -18.01 0.27
CA LEU A 306 -4.66 -18.04 1.67
C LEU A 306 -5.75 -19.08 1.95
N ASN A 307 -6.56 -19.43 0.96
CA ASN A 307 -7.60 -20.47 1.10
C ASN A 307 -7.10 -21.87 0.68
N GLY A 308 -5.84 -22.00 0.27
CA GLY A 308 -5.23 -23.26 -0.14
C GLY A 308 -5.69 -23.79 -1.49
N ALA A 309 -6.36 -22.98 -2.32
CA ALA A 309 -6.79 -23.35 -3.68
C ALA A 309 -5.59 -23.60 -4.62
N THR A 310 -4.46 -22.96 -4.39
CA THR A 310 -3.19 -23.31 -5.04
C THR A 310 -2.19 -23.90 -4.06
N LYS A 311 -1.45 -24.93 -4.48
CA LYS A 311 -0.40 -25.58 -3.68
C LYS A 311 1.01 -25.11 -4.04
N THR A 312 1.14 -24.37 -5.13
CA THR A 312 2.41 -23.79 -5.60
C THR A 312 2.21 -22.33 -6.01
N TYR A 313 3.30 -21.60 -6.17
CA TYR A 313 3.32 -20.27 -6.79
C TYR A 313 4.09 -20.30 -8.11
N ALA A 314 3.69 -19.47 -9.07
CA ALA A 314 4.35 -19.40 -10.38
C ALA A 314 5.74 -18.74 -10.31
N ASN A 315 6.67 -19.18 -11.16
CA ASN A 315 7.97 -18.53 -11.34
C ASN A 315 7.81 -17.24 -12.18
N ALA A 316 7.26 -16.18 -11.59
CA ALA A 316 6.90 -14.94 -12.28
C ALA A 316 7.05 -13.71 -11.36
N THR A 317 7.29 -12.55 -11.96
CA THR A 317 7.37 -11.25 -11.28
C THR A 317 6.19 -10.37 -11.66
N GLN A 318 5.76 -9.49 -10.74
CA GLN A 318 4.70 -8.53 -11.01
C GLN A 318 4.80 -7.30 -10.09
N ALA A 319 4.36 -6.15 -10.61
CA ALA A 319 4.14 -4.92 -9.85
C ALA A 319 2.77 -4.90 -9.17
N TYR A 320 2.68 -4.21 -8.03
CA TYR A 320 1.45 -4.03 -7.28
C TYR A 320 1.22 -2.56 -6.92
N VAL A 321 -0.04 -2.22 -6.64
CA VAL A 321 -0.45 -0.86 -6.24
C VAL A 321 -1.67 -0.91 -5.35
N HIS A 322 -1.75 0.01 -4.39
CA HIS A 322 -2.94 0.10 -3.56
C HIS A 322 -4.10 0.74 -4.33
N VAL A 323 -5.32 0.24 -4.12
CA VAL A 323 -6.53 0.74 -4.79
C VAL A 323 -6.82 2.21 -4.49
N LYS A 324 -6.52 2.66 -3.26
CA LYS A 324 -6.63 4.08 -2.89
C LYS A 324 -5.67 4.95 -3.70
N ASP A 325 -4.44 4.49 -3.92
CA ASP A 325 -3.44 5.21 -4.72
C ASP A 325 -3.92 5.32 -6.17
N VAL A 326 -4.46 4.24 -6.73
CA VAL A 326 -5.03 4.28 -8.09
C VAL A 326 -6.17 5.30 -8.16
N ALA A 327 -7.07 5.33 -7.18
CA ALA A 327 -8.17 6.29 -7.15
C ALA A 327 -7.67 7.74 -7.01
N LEU A 328 -6.68 7.98 -6.16
CA LEU A 328 -6.01 9.29 -6.03
C LEU A 328 -5.33 9.69 -7.34
N ALA A 329 -4.66 8.78 -8.04
CA ALA A 329 -4.02 9.05 -9.32
C ALA A 329 -5.03 9.53 -10.37
N HIS A 330 -6.20 8.89 -10.44
CA HIS A 330 -7.27 9.31 -11.36
C HIS A 330 -7.72 10.74 -11.07
N ILE A 331 -7.99 11.06 -9.80
CA ILE A 331 -8.43 12.39 -9.39
C ILE A 331 -7.32 13.43 -9.62
N LEU A 332 -6.07 13.09 -9.31
CA LEU A 332 -4.92 13.97 -9.46
C LEU A 332 -4.70 14.37 -10.92
N VAL A 333 -4.71 13.41 -11.85
CA VAL A 333 -4.56 13.70 -13.29
C VAL A 333 -5.78 14.40 -13.89
N PHE A 334 -6.96 14.25 -13.28
CA PHE A 334 -8.14 15.04 -13.64
C PHE A 334 -8.01 16.50 -13.20
N GLU A 335 -7.61 16.73 -11.94
CA GLU A 335 -7.52 18.06 -11.33
C GLU A 335 -6.32 18.88 -11.85
N THR A 336 -5.24 18.22 -12.29
CA THR A 336 -4.01 18.88 -12.75
C THR A 336 -4.13 19.37 -14.19
N PRO A 337 -4.17 20.69 -14.47
CA PRO A 337 -4.41 21.18 -15.85
C PRO A 337 -3.36 20.73 -16.86
N SER A 338 -2.09 20.66 -16.45
CA SER A 338 -0.96 20.24 -17.29
C SER A 338 -0.84 18.73 -17.50
N ALA A 339 -1.67 17.92 -16.82
CA ALA A 339 -1.61 16.48 -16.97
C ALA A 339 -1.99 16.05 -18.41
N SER A 340 -1.16 15.19 -19.00
CA SER A 340 -1.33 14.75 -20.39
C SER A 340 -0.69 13.39 -20.64
N GLY A 341 -1.23 12.68 -21.63
CA GLY A 341 -0.73 11.37 -22.04
C GLY A 341 -1.11 10.26 -21.06
N ARG A 342 -0.21 9.28 -20.94
CA ARG A 342 -0.37 8.10 -20.08
C ARG A 342 0.34 8.32 -18.75
N TYR A 343 -0.04 7.56 -17.72
CA TYR A 343 0.56 7.59 -16.39
C TYR A 343 0.63 6.16 -15.82
N LEU A 344 1.84 5.63 -15.65
CA LEU A 344 2.05 4.33 -15.01
C LEU A 344 1.79 4.44 -13.51
N CYS A 345 0.81 3.68 -13.03
CA CYS A 345 0.38 3.73 -11.63
C CYS A 345 0.75 2.42 -10.92
N GLY A 346 1.90 2.45 -10.24
CA GLY A 346 2.37 1.32 -9.45
C GLY A 346 3.47 1.70 -8.48
N GLU A 347 3.59 0.91 -7.41
CA GLU A 347 4.76 0.97 -6.55
C GLU A 347 5.94 0.29 -7.27
N THR A 348 7.13 0.88 -7.20
CA THR A 348 8.30 0.45 -8.00
C THR A 348 8.87 -0.88 -7.55
N THR A 349 8.51 -1.38 -6.37
CA THR A 349 8.91 -2.71 -5.90
C THR A 349 8.21 -3.79 -6.72
N ILE A 350 8.98 -4.42 -7.62
CA ILE A 350 8.56 -5.61 -8.34
C ILE A 350 8.85 -6.84 -7.50
N LEU A 351 7.81 -7.63 -7.20
CA LEU A 351 7.95 -8.84 -6.40
C LEU A 351 7.88 -10.08 -7.28
N HIS A 352 8.76 -11.04 -7.00
CA HIS A 352 8.55 -12.41 -7.45
C HIS A 352 7.38 -13.04 -6.67
N ARG A 353 6.62 -13.98 -7.25
CA ARG A 353 5.51 -14.63 -6.51
C ARG A 353 5.97 -15.28 -5.20
N GLY A 354 7.21 -15.78 -5.16
CA GLY A 354 7.86 -16.30 -3.96
C GLY A 354 7.97 -15.27 -2.82
N ASP A 355 8.25 -14.00 -3.15
CA ASP A 355 8.33 -12.94 -2.15
C ASP A 355 6.94 -12.56 -1.63
N VAL A 356 5.93 -12.57 -2.52
CA VAL A 356 4.53 -12.34 -2.14
C VAL A 356 4.05 -13.38 -1.14
N VAL A 357 4.25 -14.67 -1.42
CA VAL A 357 3.81 -15.73 -0.51
C VAL A 357 4.61 -15.72 0.79
N LYS A 358 5.88 -15.31 0.77
CA LYS A 358 6.67 -15.12 1.98
C LYS A 358 6.08 -14.03 2.87
N ILE A 359 5.78 -12.85 2.32
CA ILE A 359 5.13 -11.75 3.05
C ILE A 359 3.77 -12.18 3.61
N LEU A 360 2.96 -12.91 2.83
CA LEU A 360 1.68 -13.43 3.29
C LEU A 360 1.82 -14.42 4.44
N ALA A 361 2.81 -15.32 4.38
CA ALA A 361 3.09 -16.27 5.46
C ALA A 361 3.62 -15.59 6.73
N GLU A 362 4.40 -14.52 6.60
CA GLU A 362 4.88 -13.72 7.74
C GLU A 362 3.72 -13.00 8.45
N TYR A 363 2.82 -12.35 7.72
CA TYR A 363 1.68 -11.66 8.32
C TYR A 363 0.57 -12.61 8.79
N PHE A 364 0.37 -13.73 8.09
CA PHE A 364 -0.75 -14.63 8.33
C PHE A 364 -0.32 -16.11 8.36
N PRO A 365 0.52 -16.52 9.33
CA PRO A 365 1.18 -17.83 9.35
C PRO A 365 0.24 -19.03 9.49
N LYS A 366 -1.03 -18.80 9.86
CA LYS A 366 -2.03 -19.86 10.05
C LYS A 366 -2.76 -20.27 8.77
N TYR A 367 -2.63 -19.50 7.69
CA TYR A 367 -3.20 -19.90 6.39
C TYR A 367 -2.26 -20.86 5.65
N PRO A 368 -2.80 -21.77 4.83
CA PRO A 368 -2.03 -22.73 4.02
C PRO A 368 -1.34 -22.08 2.82
N VAL A 369 -0.51 -21.07 3.07
CA VAL A 369 0.25 -20.35 2.04
C VAL A 369 1.29 -21.27 1.40
N PRO A 370 1.36 -21.36 0.06
CA PRO A 370 2.29 -22.28 -0.59
C PRO A 370 3.75 -21.85 -0.45
N THR A 371 4.63 -22.82 -0.26
CA THR A 371 6.08 -22.61 -0.09
C THR A 371 6.89 -23.10 -1.30
N LYS A 372 6.27 -23.80 -2.25
CA LYS A 372 6.94 -24.38 -3.42
C LYS A 372 6.66 -23.61 -4.71
N CYS A 373 7.69 -23.46 -5.54
CA CYS A 373 7.56 -22.90 -6.88
C CYS A 373 6.98 -23.96 -7.84
N SER A 374 6.17 -23.55 -8.81
CA SER A 374 5.62 -24.46 -9.83
C SER A 374 6.65 -24.86 -10.88
N ASP A 375 7.71 -24.07 -11.07
CA ASP A 375 8.82 -24.33 -11.98
C ASP A 375 10.14 -23.99 -11.27
N GLU A 376 10.84 -25.02 -10.80
CA GLU A 376 12.15 -24.93 -10.16
C GLU A 376 13.31 -25.16 -11.15
N LYS A 377 13.00 -25.50 -12.41
CA LYS A 377 14.03 -25.77 -13.43
C LYS A 377 14.58 -24.48 -14.01
N LYS A 378 13.72 -23.47 -14.18
CA LYS A 378 14.12 -22.15 -14.69
C LYS A 378 14.65 -21.26 -13.57
N PRO A 379 15.68 -20.43 -13.82
CA PRO A 379 16.11 -19.44 -12.85
C PRO A 379 14.98 -18.46 -12.56
N LYS A 380 15.01 -17.85 -11.37
CA LYS A 380 14.07 -16.77 -11.03
C LYS A 380 14.22 -15.63 -12.04
N PRO A 381 13.13 -15.13 -12.64
CA PRO A 381 13.20 -13.99 -13.55
C PRO A 381 13.71 -12.78 -12.78
N LYS A 382 14.61 -12.01 -13.40
CA LYS A 382 15.04 -10.73 -12.84
C LYS A 382 13.82 -9.80 -12.78
N PRO A 383 13.58 -9.10 -11.65
CA PRO A 383 12.58 -8.06 -11.61
C PRO A 383 12.88 -7.01 -12.69
N TYR A 384 11.89 -6.66 -13.50
CA TYR A 384 11.99 -5.51 -14.39
C TYR A 384 11.97 -4.22 -13.57
N GLN A 385 12.39 -3.09 -14.14
CA GLN A 385 12.15 -1.78 -13.54
C GLN A 385 11.09 -1.06 -14.35
N PHE A 386 10.26 -0.26 -13.71
CA PHE A 386 9.39 0.68 -14.40
C PHE A 386 9.40 2.03 -13.69
N SER A 387 9.13 3.09 -14.44
CA SER A 387 9.04 4.45 -13.92
C SER A 387 7.61 4.74 -13.49
N ASN A 388 7.46 5.29 -12.28
CA ASN A 388 6.23 5.96 -11.84
C ASN A 388 6.46 7.47 -11.67
N GLN A 389 7.52 8.00 -12.28
CA GLN A 389 8.00 9.37 -12.04
C GLN A 389 6.96 10.41 -12.45
N LYS A 390 6.23 10.20 -13.56
CA LYS A 390 5.17 11.14 -13.99
C LYS A 390 4.11 11.39 -12.92
N LEU A 391 3.74 10.38 -12.12
CA LEU A 391 2.79 10.57 -11.02
C LEU A 391 3.46 11.20 -9.79
N LYS A 392 4.71 10.83 -9.49
CA LYS A 392 5.49 11.46 -8.41
C LYS A 392 5.72 12.95 -8.66
N ASP A 393 5.95 13.35 -9.91
CA ASP A 393 6.11 14.76 -10.31
C ASP A 393 4.82 15.57 -10.07
N LEU A 394 3.67 14.90 -10.00
CA LEU A 394 2.39 15.51 -9.59
C LEU A 394 2.16 15.48 -8.07
N GLY A 395 3.16 15.06 -7.29
CA GLY A 395 3.08 14.98 -5.82
C GLY A 395 2.50 13.67 -5.28
N MET A 396 2.41 12.62 -6.10
CA MET A 396 1.87 11.34 -5.66
C MET A 396 2.87 10.55 -4.82
N GLU A 397 2.39 10.05 -3.67
CA GLU A 397 3.07 9.05 -2.85
C GLU A 397 2.38 7.69 -3.01
N PHE A 398 3.16 6.61 -2.93
CA PHE A 398 2.66 5.25 -3.10
C PHE A 398 2.72 4.48 -1.79
N THR A 399 1.63 3.80 -1.47
CA THR A 399 1.51 2.88 -0.35
C THR A 399 2.44 1.67 -0.58
N PRO A 400 3.25 1.27 0.41
CA PRO A 400 4.13 0.10 0.27
C PRO A 400 3.37 -1.19 -0.04
N VAL A 401 3.91 -2.03 -0.93
CA VAL A 401 3.26 -3.31 -1.33
C VAL A 401 2.93 -4.24 -0.15
N THR A 402 3.72 -4.21 0.93
CA THR A 402 3.45 -5.00 2.15
C THR A 402 2.14 -4.58 2.80
N GLN A 403 1.86 -3.28 2.87
CA GLN A 403 0.60 -2.75 3.37
C GLN A 403 -0.55 -3.09 2.43
N CYS A 404 -0.34 -3.02 1.11
CA CYS A 404 -1.34 -3.42 0.12
C CYS A 404 -1.80 -4.88 0.32
N LEU A 405 -0.84 -5.79 0.52
CA LEU A 405 -1.11 -7.20 0.77
C LEU A 405 -1.87 -7.38 2.09
N TYR A 406 -1.41 -6.73 3.16
CA TYR A 406 -2.05 -6.80 4.47
C TYR A 406 -3.52 -6.32 4.42
N ASP A 407 -3.78 -5.15 3.84
CA ASP A 407 -5.13 -4.57 3.74
C ASP A 407 -6.05 -5.42 2.86
N THR A 408 -5.51 -6.07 1.83
CA THR A 408 -6.27 -7.04 1.01
C THR A 408 -6.76 -8.20 1.87
N VAL A 409 -5.87 -8.81 2.67
CA VAL A 409 -6.25 -9.96 3.51
C VAL A 409 -7.23 -9.55 4.60
N LYS A 410 -7.02 -8.40 5.24
CA LYS A 410 -7.98 -7.87 6.22
C LYS A 410 -9.35 -7.63 5.61
N SER A 411 -9.41 -7.04 4.43
CA SER A 411 -10.68 -6.84 3.73
C SER A 411 -11.36 -8.16 3.32
N LEU A 412 -10.59 -9.17 2.90
CA LEU A 412 -11.11 -10.51 2.64
C LEU A 412 -11.70 -11.15 3.90
N GLN A 413 -11.05 -10.96 5.05
CA GLN A 413 -11.55 -11.42 6.36
C GLN A 413 -12.85 -10.71 6.77
N GLU A 414 -12.85 -9.37 6.73
CA GLU A 414 -13.99 -8.53 7.11
C GLU A 414 -15.24 -8.80 6.27
N LYS A 415 -15.06 -9.10 4.98
CA LYS A 415 -16.15 -9.42 4.06
C LYS A 415 -16.53 -10.90 4.03
N GLY A 416 -15.91 -11.74 4.87
CA GLY A 416 -16.23 -13.16 4.99
C GLY A 416 -15.72 -14.05 3.84
N HIS A 417 -14.87 -13.53 2.95
CA HIS A 417 -14.25 -14.31 1.86
C HIS A 417 -13.10 -15.20 2.35
N LEU A 418 -12.54 -14.88 3.53
CA LEU A 418 -11.49 -15.66 4.18
C LEU A 418 -11.83 -15.79 5.67
N PRO A 419 -11.93 -17.02 6.23
CA PRO A 419 -12.30 -17.19 7.63
C PRO A 419 -11.25 -16.58 8.54
N ILE A 420 -11.69 -15.84 9.57
CA ILE A 420 -10.80 -15.35 10.62
C ILE A 420 -10.42 -16.53 11.51
N ILE A 421 -9.16 -16.92 11.49
CA ILE A 421 -8.63 -17.96 12.38
C ILE A 421 -8.40 -17.32 13.76
N LYS A 422 -9.48 -17.22 14.56
CA LYS A 422 -9.41 -16.79 15.96
C LYS A 422 -8.61 -17.82 16.75
N GLU A 423 -7.70 -17.35 17.59
CA GLU A 423 -7.20 -18.16 18.69
C GLU A 423 -8.25 -18.16 19.80
N GLN A 424 -8.47 -19.31 20.45
CA GLN A 424 -8.88 -19.31 21.85
C GLN A 424 -7.81 -18.53 22.61
N GLU A 425 -8.20 -17.50 23.34
CA GLU A 425 -7.34 -16.72 24.24
C GLU A 425 -6.87 -17.57 25.45
N ASN A 426 -6.19 -18.70 25.23
CA ASN A 426 -5.71 -19.58 26.29
C ASN A 426 -4.17 -19.59 26.40
N LEU A 427 -3.53 -18.44 26.22
CA LEU A 427 -2.11 -18.23 26.52
C LEU A 427 -1.81 -16.89 27.24
N LYS A 428 -2.82 -16.23 27.81
CA LYS A 428 -2.63 -15.03 28.67
C LYS A 428 -2.98 -15.20 30.15
N SER A 429 -3.41 -16.39 30.59
CA SER A 429 -3.70 -16.66 32.01
C SER A 429 -2.59 -17.41 32.77
N THR A 430 -1.55 -17.92 32.09
CA THR A 430 -0.53 -18.76 32.76
C THR A 430 0.81 -18.07 33.05
N ASN A 431 1.02 -16.81 32.64
CA ASN A 431 2.34 -16.16 32.79
C ASN A 431 2.35 -14.83 33.58
N ILE A 432 1.22 -14.44 34.17
CA ILE A 432 1.16 -13.22 35.01
C ILE A 432 1.51 -13.53 36.47
N ASN A 433 1.31 -14.76 36.94
CA ASN A 433 1.59 -15.13 38.33
C ASN A 433 3.08 -15.41 38.62
N GLU A 434 3.87 -15.88 37.64
CA GLU A 434 5.31 -16.13 37.82
C GLU A 434 6.15 -14.84 37.75
N LEU A 435 5.74 -13.85 36.95
CA LEU A 435 6.40 -12.55 36.88
C LEU A 435 6.16 -11.70 38.14
N SER A 436 4.99 -11.83 38.79
CA SER A 436 4.71 -11.11 40.04
C SER A 436 5.51 -11.63 41.25
N GLN A 437 5.83 -12.93 41.30
CA GLN A 437 6.63 -13.48 42.39
C GLN A 437 8.12 -13.11 42.26
N THR A 438 8.63 -13.03 41.03
CA THR A 438 10.02 -12.66 40.78
C THR A 438 10.30 -11.18 41.13
N TYR A 439 9.33 -10.29 40.89
CA TYR A 439 9.46 -8.86 41.24
C TYR A 439 9.44 -8.60 42.76
N LEU A 440 8.71 -9.40 43.54
CA LEU A 440 8.61 -9.23 44.99
C LEU A 440 9.87 -9.74 45.74
N ILE A 441 10.63 -10.65 45.13
CA ILE A 441 11.90 -11.16 45.68
C ILE A 441 13.06 -10.19 45.40
N CYS A 442 13.03 -9.44 44.29
CA CYS A 442 14.04 -8.41 43.99
C CYS A 442 13.80 -7.05 44.67
N SER A 443 12.64 -6.85 45.32
CA SER A 443 12.31 -5.60 46.04
C SER A 443 12.50 -5.70 47.56
N LYS A 444 12.85 -6.88 48.10
CA LYS A 444 13.35 -7.07 49.46
C LYS A 444 14.86 -7.25 49.40
#